data_AF-A0AA96XP23-F1
#
_entry.id   AF-A0AA96XP23-F1
#
_cell.length_a   1.000
_cell.length_b   1.000
_cell.length_c   1.000
_cell.angle_alpha   90.00
_cell.angle_beta   90.00
_cell.angle_gamma   90.00
#
_symmetry.space_group_name_H-M   'P 1'
#
loop_
_entity.id
_entity.type
_entity.pdbx_description
1 polymer ?
#
loop_
_entity_poly.entity_id
_entity_poly.type
_entity_poly.pdbx_seq_one_letter_code
_entity_poly.pdbx_strand_id
1 'polypeptide(L)'
;MPGQLPFRAEELGPARLPTTGHERRALRAGLASLAGWLAEHEDWISSEMGPSWRRECFGARRKAAPVAADGLASAWRRFASRLRSLDSGFNVCTAPVAGA
;
A
#
# COMPACT_ATOMS: atom_id res chain seq x y z
N MET A 1 -14.10 -23.84 11.12
CA MET A 1 -13.15 -22.74 10.83
C MET A 1 -12.01 -22.88 11.81
N PRO A 2 -10.81 -23.37 11.44
CA PRO A 2 -9.72 -23.45 12.39
C PRO A 2 -9.29 -22.04 12.79
N GLY A 3 -9.06 -21.84 14.09
CA GLY A 3 -8.83 -20.55 14.72
C GLY A 3 -7.64 -19.82 14.11
N GLN A 4 -7.93 -18.76 13.37
CA GLN A 4 -6.91 -17.80 12.97
C GLN A 4 -6.48 -17.06 14.23
N LEU A 5 -5.28 -17.37 14.72
CA LEU A 5 -4.68 -16.68 15.85
C LEU A 5 -4.63 -15.16 15.54
N PRO A 6 -4.86 -14.30 16.54
CA PRO A 6 -4.81 -12.85 16.33
C PRO A 6 -3.40 -12.47 15.86
N PHE A 7 -3.33 -11.60 14.85
CA PHE A 7 -2.07 -11.05 14.38
C PHE A 7 -1.31 -10.39 15.54
N ARG A 8 -0.04 -10.77 15.72
CA ARG A 8 0.86 -10.19 16.73
C ARG A 8 2.02 -9.52 16.02
N ALA A 9 2.20 -8.22 16.27
CA ALA A 9 3.27 -7.46 15.64
C ALA A 9 4.66 -7.99 16.04
N GLU A 10 4.76 -8.61 17.22
CA GLU A 10 5.97 -9.21 17.76
C GLU A 10 6.42 -10.46 16.97
N GLU A 11 5.52 -11.07 16.19
CA GLU A 11 5.83 -12.19 15.30
C GLU A 11 6.44 -11.73 13.98
N LEU A 12 6.41 -10.42 13.68
CA LEU A 12 7.17 -9.86 12.58
C LEU A 12 8.66 -9.95 12.94
N GLY A 13 9.34 -10.92 12.32
CA GLY A 13 10.79 -11.01 12.41
C GLY A 13 11.50 -9.73 11.95
N PRO A 14 12.84 -9.66 12.13
CA PRO A 14 13.60 -8.47 11.76
C PRO A 14 13.39 -8.10 10.28
N ALA A 15 13.32 -6.79 10.01
CA ALA A 15 13.15 -6.28 8.66
C ALA A 15 14.26 -6.83 7.74
N ARG A 16 13.87 -7.64 6.76
CA ARG A 16 14.78 -8.21 5.77
C ARG A 16 14.53 -7.58 4.41
N LEU A 17 15.59 -7.09 3.79
CA LEU A 17 15.54 -6.59 2.42
C LEU A 17 15.51 -7.78 1.44
N PRO A 18 14.69 -7.71 0.38
CA PRO A 18 14.65 -8.76 -0.65
C PRO A 18 15.95 -8.79 -1.45
N THR A 19 16.57 -9.96 -1.51
CA THR A 19 17.88 -10.18 -2.14
C THR A 19 17.76 -10.65 -3.59
N THR A 20 16.72 -11.40 -3.92
CA THR A 20 16.51 -11.94 -5.29
C THR A 20 15.50 -11.11 -6.09
N GLY A 21 15.51 -11.28 -7.41
CA GLY A 21 14.51 -10.67 -8.30
C GLY A 21 13.08 -11.14 -7.98
N HIS A 22 12.92 -12.43 -7.70
CA HIS A 22 11.64 -13.03 -7.30
C HIS A 22 11.13 -12.44 -5.96
N GLU A 23 11.99 -12.35 -4.95
CA GLU A 23 11.65 -11.72 -3.66
C GLU A 23 11.26 -10.25 -3.83
N ARG A 24 11.97 -9.49 -4.68
CA ARG A 24 11.62 -8.09 -4.97
C ARG A 24 10.25 -7.96 -5.63
N ARG A 25 9.92 -8.84 -6.58
CA ARG A 25 8.60 -8.88 -7.23
C ARG A 25 7.49 -9.20 -6.24
N ALA A 26 7.67 -10.25 -5.43
CA ALA A 26 6.71 -10.63 -4.40
C ALA A 26 6.48 -9.51 -3.38
N LEU A 27 7.55 -8.84 -2.94
CA LEU A 27 7.42 -7.68 -2.04
C LEU A 27 6.63 -6.53 -2.68
N ARG A 28 6.92 -6.18 -3.94
CA ARG A 28 6.18 -5.11 -4.65
C ARG A 28 4.70 -5.46 -4.81
N ALA A 29 4.39 -6.72 -5.13
CA ALA A 29 3.01 -7.19 -5.22
C ALA A 29 2.30 -7.06 -3.86
N GLY A 30 2.91 -7.52 -2.77
CA GLY A 30 2.37 -7.38 -1.42
C GLY A 30 2.15 -5.92 -1.01
N LEU A 31 3.13 -5.05 -1.27
CA LEU A 31 3.01 -3.61 -1.00
C LEU A 31 1.92 -2.94 -1.84
N ALA A 32 1.75 -3.35 -3.11
CA ALA A 32 0.69 -2.81 -3.96
C ALA A 32 -0.71 -3.24 -3.46
N SER A 33 -0.85 -4.49 -3.00
CA SER A 33 -2.10 -4.97 -2.38
C SER A 33 -2.39 -4.25 -1.07
N LEU A 34 -1.40 -4.09 -0.19
CA LEU A 34 -1.56 -3.36 1.06
C LEU A 34 -1.95 -1.90 0.82
N ALA A 35 -1.31 -1.24 -0.15
CA ALA A 35 -1.67 0.12 -0.52
C ALA A 35 -3.09 0.21 -1.10
N GLY A 36 -3.54 -0.80 -1.87
CA GLY A 36 -4.94 -0.89 -2.31
C GLY A 36 -5.90 -0.96 -1.14
N TRP A 37 -5.65 -1.87 -0.20
CA TRP A 37 -6.44 -2.03 1.02
C TRP A 37 -6.49 -0.74 1.85
N LEU A 38 -5.35 -0.05 2.01
CA LEU A 38 -5.30 1.25 2.70
C LEU A 38 -6.13 2.32 2.00
N ALA A 39 -6.14 2.34 0.66
CA ALA A 39 -6.98 3.28 -0.09
C ALA A 39 -8.47 3.02 0.12
N GLU A 40 -8.88 1.74 0.06
CA GLU A 40 -10.27 1.33 0.30
C GLU A 40 -10.71 1.64 1.72
N HIS A 41 -9.84 1.42 2.71
CA HIS A 41 -10.10 1.76 4.09
C HIS A 41 -10.29 3.28 4.29
N GLU A 42 -9.45 4.12 3.68
CA GLU A 42 -9.61 5.58 3.79
C GLU A 42 -10.90 6.06 3.10
N ASP A 43 -11.26 5.51 1.94
CA ASP A 43 -12.54 5.78 1.27
C ASP A 43 -13.74 5.35 2.13
N TRP A 44 -13.65 4.17 2.76
CA TRP A 44 -14.69 3.68 3.67
C TRP A 44 -14.88 4.62 4.86
N ILE A 45 -13.80 5.05 5.52
CA ILE A 45 -13.93 6.01 6.62
C ILE A 45 -14.48 7.36 6.13
N SER A 46 -14.04 7.84 4.96
CA SER A 46 -14.62 9.04 4.32
C SER A 46 -16.13 8.92 4.15
N SER A 47 -16.62 7.75 3.72
CA SER A 47 -18.05 7.48 3.52
C SER A 47 -18.81 7.46 4.84
N GLU A 48 -18.27 6.82 5.88
CA GLU A 48 -18.94 6.67 7.18
C GLU A 48 -18.93 7.96 8.01
N MET A 49 -17.80 8.67 8.03
CA MET A 49 -17.54 9.78 8.95
C MET A 49 -17.63 11.16 8.28
N GLY A 50 -17.76 11.20 6.95
CA GLY A 50 -17.78 12.42 6.15
C GLY A 50 -16.39 13.04 5.92
N PRO A 51 -16.19 13.81 4.84
CA PRO A 51 -14.86 14.22 4.36
C PRO A 51 -14.08 15.17 5.30
N SER A 52 -14.72 15.74 6.32
CA SER A 52 -14.07 16.60 7.31
C SER A 52 -13.47 15.86 8.50
N TRP A 53 -13.78 14.57 8.69
CA TRP A 53 -13.42 13.81 9.89
C TRP A 53 -11.92 13.88 10.23
N ARG A 54 -11.03 13.71 9.24
CA ARG A 54 -9.57 13.80 9.48
C ARG A 54 -9.18 15.20 9.91
N ARG A 55 -9.74 16.24 9.29
CA ARG A 55 -9.43 17.63 9.66
C ARG A 55 -9.80 17.90 11.10
N GLU A 56 -10.95 17.43 11.53
CA GLU A 56 -11.44 17.57 12.90
C GLU A 56 -10.58 16.77 13.91
N CYS A 57 -10.29 15.50 13.61
CA CYS A 57 -9.46 14.66 14.48
C CYS A 57 -8.01 15.16 14.63
N PHE A 58 -7.39 15.63 13.54
CA PHE A 58 -6.01 16.13 13.57
C PHE A 58 -5.92 17.58 14.05
N GLY A 59 -6.94 18.40 13.79
CA GLY A 59 -7.06 19.76 14.36
C GLY A 59 -7.05 19.73 15.89
N ALA A 60 -7.72 18.74 16.50
CA ALA A 60 -7.69 18.50 17.94
C ALA A 60 -6.31 18.11 18.48
N ARG A 61 -5.42 17.54 17.64
CA ARG A 61 -4.11 16.99 18.05
C ARG A 61 -2.93 17.95 17.83
N ARG A 62 -3.14 19.17 17.31
CA ARG A 62 -2.08 20.15 16.95
C ARG A 62 -0.90 19.53 16.17
N LYS A 63 -1.16 18.51 15.33
CA LYS A 63 -0.15 17.90 14.44
C LYS A 63 -0.16 18.59 13.08
N ALA A 64 0.82 18.25 12.24
CA ALA A 64 0.94 18.74 10.86
C ALA A 64 -0.41 18.72 10.11
N ALA A 65 -0.56 19.64 9.16
CA ALA A 65 -1.80 19.84 8.42
C ALA A 65 -2.34 18.50 7.89
N PRO A 66 -3.56 18.09 8.26
CA PRO A 66 -4.11 16.80 7.90
C PRO A 66 -4.30 16.69 6.39
N VAL A 67 -3.74 15.63 5.81
CA VAL A 67 -4.12 15.19 4.47
C VAL A 67 -5.57 14.71 4.53
N ALA A 68 -6.43 15.28 3.66
CA ALA A 68 -7.81 14.82 3.51
C ALA A 68 -7.84 13.32 3.17
N ALA A 69 -8.82 12.58 3.68
CA ALA A 69 -8.92 11.14 3.49
C ALA A 69 -8.92 10.74 2.01
N ASP A 70 -9.66 11.45 1.15
CA ASP A 70 -9.67 11.20 -0.30
C ASP A 70 -8.31 11.48 -0.96
N GLY A 71 -7.59 12.48 -0.46
CA GLY A 71 -6.22 12.79 -0.89
C GLY A 71 -5.24 11.67 -0.50
N LEU A 72 -5.45 11.08 0.68
CA LEU A 72 -4.66 9.95 1.17
C LEU A 72 -4.97 8.66 0.41
N ALA A 73 -6.24 8.35 0.15
CA ALA A 73 -6.65 7.23 -0.68
C ALA A 73 -6.06 7.34 -2.09
N SER A 74 -6.12 8.54 -2.68
CA SER A 74 -5.50 8.83 -3.98
C SER A 74 -3.97 8.68 -3.97
N ALA A 75 -3.31 9.03 -2.86
CA ALA A 75 -1.86 8.81 -2.71
C ALA A 75 -1.52 7.31 -2.65
N TRP A 76 -2.29 6.52 -1.89
CA TRP A 76 -2.13 5.07 -1.82
C TRP A 76 -2.33 4.39 -3.17
N ARG A 77 -3.38 4.77 -3.93
CA ARG A 77 -3.61 4.27 -5.29
C ARG A 77 -2.45 4.58 -6.24
N ARG A 78 -1.93 5.81 -6.19
CA ARG A 78 -0.76 6.21 -7.00
C ARG A 78 0.49 5.41 -6.62
N PHE A 79 0.70 5.16 -5.34
CA PHE A 79 1.80 4.33 -4.86
C PHE A 79 1.67 2.87 -5.36
N ALA A 80 0.49 2.26 -5.21
CA ALA A 80 0.22 0.91 -5.74
C ALA A 80 0.44 0.84 -7.26
N SER A 81 -0.03 1.84 -8.01
CA SER A 81 0.17 1.94 -9.46
C SER A 81 1.65 2.00 -9.83
N ARG A 82 2.43 2.82 -9.12
CA ARG A 82 3.88 2.93 -9.31
C ARG A 82 4.62 1.63 -9.00
N LEU A 83 4.20 0.89 -7.98
CA LEU A 83 4.79 -0.42 -7.68
C LEU A 83 4.52 -1.44 -8.78
N ARG A 84 3.30 -1.45 -9.33
CA ARG A 84 2.92 -2.31 -10.45
C ARG A 84 3.69 -1.95 -11.73
N SER A 85 3.89 -0.67 -12.02
CA SER A 85 4.64 -0.25 -13.21
C SER A 85 6.13 -0.61 -13.15
N LEU A 86 6.71 -0.64 -11.95
CA LEU A 86 8.09 -1.12 -11.76
C LEU A 86 8.24 -2.61 -12.08
N ASP A 87 7.19 -3.41 -11.89
CA ASP A 87 7.20 -4.83 -12.21
C ASP A 87 6.95 -5.09 -13.70
N SER A 88 6.08 -4.30 -14.35
CA SER A 88 5.90 -4.37 -15.80
C SER A 88 7.15 -3.93 -16.56
N GLY A 89 7.81 -2.84 -16.13
CA GLY A 89 9.07 -2.38 -16.73
C GLY A 89 10.19 -3.42 -16.60
N PHE A 90 10.26 -4.13 -15.47
CA PHE A 90 11.22 -5.23 -15.29
C PHE A 90 10.93 -6.40 -16.24
N ASN A 91 9.66 -6.79 -16.41
CA ASN A 91 9.27 -7.84 -17.36
C ASN A 91 9.62 -7.48 -18.81
N VAL A 92 9.51 -6.21 -19.22
CA VAL A 92 9.92 -5.75 -20.56
C VAL A 92 11.43 -5.89 -20.76
N CYS A 93 12.26 -5.55 -19.76
CA CYS A 93 13.71 -5.68 -19.86
C CYS A 93 14.21 -7.13 -19.83
N THR A 94 13.45 -8.07 -19.28
CA THR A 94 13.80 -9.49 -19.22
C THR A 94 13.10 -10.35 -20.26
N ALA A 95 12.22 -9.77 -21.08
CA ALA A 95 11.61 -10.49 -22.18
C ALA A 95 12.71 -10.85 -23.20
N PRO A 96 12.84 -12.11 -23.62
CA PRO A 96 13.76 -12.44 -24.69
C PRO A 96 13.32 -11.65 -25.92
N VAL A 97 14.26 -10.94 -26.54
CA VAL A 97 14.04 -10.33 -27.86
C VAL A 97 13.87 -11.48 -28.84
N ALA A 98 12.63 -11.93 -29.04
CA ALA A 98 12.28 -12.81 -30.12
C ALA A 98 12.20 -11.96 -31.40
N GLY A 99 13.34 -11.85 -32.08
CA GLY A 99 13.50 -11.32 -33.44
C GLY A 99 14.89 -11.74 -33.93
N ALA A 100 15.10 -12.23 -35.16
CA ALA A 100 14.28 -12.28 -36.36
C ALA A 100 14.61 -13.57 -37.14
#